data_AF-A0A5J4NFM7-F1
#
_entry.id   AF-A0A5J4NFM7-F1
#
_cell.length_a   1.000
_cell.length_b   1.000
_cell.length_c   1.000
_cell.angle_alpha   90.00
_cell.angle_beta   90.00
_cell.angle_gamma   90.00
#
_symmetry.space_group_name_H-M   'P 1'
#
loop_
_entity.id
_entity.type
_entity.pdbx_description
1 polymer ?
#
loop_
_entity_poly.entity_id
_entity_poly.type
_entity_poly.pdbx_seq_one_letter_code
_entity_poly.pdbx_strand_id
1 'polypeptide(L)'
;VITIVAFTFAPDGPNAAARSRFWNWADLLTFLLFIMVVGCCALNHVSEDAKNRDEANKQIEKLIEKEKKDFKSTHRLLLLGAGESGKSTIVKQMRILHINGFSEKEKREKIDDIKKNLRDAICSISGAMHALKPPVELERQENKKLRDYMLEDASKPDFDYPPVGFFFLDKTEDLGRADYIPSEQDILRCRVLTSGIFETKFSVDKVNFHMFDVGGQREERRKWIQCFNDVTAIIFVAACSSYNMVLREDPSQNRVNESLELLGSIWSNRWLRNISVILFLNKQDLLTEKVLAGKSKIEVYFPHYATYQAPADTLAEYHHDNPEVVRARFFFRDEFLRVTANNNGGRHYCYPHLTCAVDTENIRRVFNDCRDIIQRMHLRQYELL
;
A
#
# COMPACT_ATOMS: atom_id res chain seq x y z
N VAL A 1 -0.15 16.49 58.49
CA VAL A 1 1.30 16.17 58.59
C VAL A 1 2.09 17.19 59.43
N ILE A 2 1.56 18.41 59.68
CA ILE A 2 2.27 19.48 60.41
C ILE A 2 2.53 19.17 61.91
N THR A 3 1.88 18.17 62.51
CA THR A 3 2.11 17.80 63.93
C THR A 3 3.26 16.80 64.14
N ILE A 4 3.84 16.21 63.09
CA ILE A 4 4.72 15.02 63.24
C ILE A 4 6.23 15.35 63.20
N VAL A 5 6.66 16.51 62.69
CA VAL A 5 8.10 16.76 62.45
C VAL A 5 8.85 17.33 63.67
N ALA A 6 8.17 17.71 64.74
CA ALA A 6 8.82 18.29 65.92
C ALA A 6 9.49 17.28 66.87
N PHE A 7 9.37 15.96 66.65
CA PHE A 7 9.75 14.95 67.66
C PHE A 7 10.94 14.03 67.31
N THR A 8 11.65 14.23 66.20
CA THR A 8 12.65 13.23 65.73
C THR A 8 14.12 13.65 65.77
N PHE A 9 14.50 14.59 66.64
CA PHE A 9 15.92 14.80 66.98
C PHE A 9 16.12 14.90 68.50
N ALA A 10 16.04 13.76 69.19
CA ALA A 10 16.62 13.59 70.52
C ALA A 10 17.63 12.43 70.44
N PRO A 11 18.92 12.64 70.74
CA PRO A 11 19.87 11.53 70.87
C PRO A 11 19.67 10.85 72.23
N ASP A 12 19.55 9.52 72.21
CA ASP A 12 19.42 8.67 73.39
C ASP A 12 20.68 8.73 74.28
N GLY A 13 20.50 9.09 75.56
CA GLY A 13 21.56 9.07 76.57
C GLY A 13 21.00 9.27 77.99
N PRO A 14 21.50 8.56 79.02
CA PRO A 14 20.84 8.46 80.31
C PRO A 14 21.19 9.69 81.17
N ASN A 15 20.39 10.76 81.06
CA ASN A 15 20.26 11.80 82.08
C ASN A 15 18.99 12.61 81.80
N ALA A 16 17.84 12.05 82.20
CA ALA A 16 16.55 12.72 82.16
C ALA A 16 16.41 13.68 83.35
N ALA A 17 17.12 14.81 83.31
CA ALA A 17 16.80 15.97 84.14
C ALA A 17 17.35 17.25 83.48
N ALA A 18 16.47 18.24 83.35
CA ALA A 18 16.72 19.62 82.89
C ALA A 18 16.93 19.82 81.36
N ARG A 19 15.87 20.30 80.70
CA ARG A 19 15.85 21.54 79.88
C ARG A 19 14.48 21.73 79.22
N SER A 20 13.57 22.41 79.91
CA SER A 20 12.47 23.12 79.25
C SER A 20 13.03 24.39 78.61
N ARG A 21 13.52 24.30 77.37
CA ARG A 21 13.79 25.50 76.57
C ARG A 21 12.46 26.04 76.06
N PHE A 22 11.90 27.01 76.77
CA PHE A 22 10.89 27.90 76.20
C PHE A 22 11.55 28.67 75.06
N TRP A 23 11.00 28.54 73.86
CA TRP A 23 11.40 29.32 72.69
C TRP A 23 11.22 30.80 73.02
N ASN A 24 12.26 31.62 72.85
CA ASN A 24 12.10 33.05 73.03
C ASN A 24 11.36 33.63 71.83
N TRP A 25 10.72 34.81 71.99
CA TRP A 25 9.91 35.43 70.92
C TRP A 25 10.68 35.60 69.60
N ALA A 26 12.00 35.79 69.67
CA ALA A 26 12.87 35.85 68.50
C ALA A 26 12.88 34.53 67.72
N ASP A 27 13.04 33.37 68.38
CA ASP A 27 13.14 32.06 67.72
C ASP A 27 11.80 31.63 67.08
N LEU A 28 10.68 32.00 67.71
CA LEU A 28 9.33 31.81 67.17
C LEU A 28 9.10 32.66 65.91
N LEU A 29 9.63 33.89 65.89
CA LEU A 29 9.56 34.77 64.74
C LEU A 29 10.39 34.25 63.56
N THR A 30 11.62 33.76 63.82
CA THR A 30 12.48 33.17 62.77
C THR A 30 11.87 31.89 62.19
N PHE A 31 11.26 31.06 63.04
CA PHE A 31 10.59 29.83 62.60
C PHE A 31 9.35 30.14 61.73
N LEU A 32 8.54 31.13 62.13
CA LEU A 32 7.41 31.61 61.32
C LEU A 32 7.86 32.22 59.99
N LEU A 33 8.95 33.00 59.99
CA LEU A 33 9.53 33.56 58.76
C LEU A 33 10.02 32.45 57.82
N PHE A 34 10.68 31.42 58.37
CA PHE A 34 11.15 30.27 57.61
C PHE A 34 9.99 29.49 56.97
N ILE A 35 8.90 29.26 57.71
CA ILE A 35 7.69 28.62 57.18
C ILE A 35 7.06 29.48 56.06
N MET A 36 6.99 30.81 56.23
CA MET A 36 6.48 31.71 55.20
C MET A 36 7.32 31.70 53.93
N VAL A 37 8.66 31.71 54.04
CA VAL A 37 9.57 31.69 52.89
C VAL A 37 9.51 30.35 52.17
N VAL A 38 9.55 29.24 52.88
CA VAL A 38 9.43 27.89 52.29
C VAL A 38 8.05 27.69 51.65
N GLY A 39 6.99 28.17 52.30
CA GLY A 39 5.63 28.18 51.76
C GLY A 39 5.52 29.00 50.47
N CYS A 40 6.07 30.21 50.43
CA CYS A 40 6.09 31.05 49.22
C CYS A 40 6.89 30.41 48.07
N CYS A 41 8.04 29.80 48.36
CA CYS A 41 8.83 29.10 47.33
C CYS A 41 8.07 27.89 46.76
N ALA A 42 7.39 27.10 47.60
CA ALA A 42 6.59 25.97 47.15
C ALA A 42 5.35 26.42 46.34
N LEU A 43 4.66 27.49 46.75
CA LEU A 43 3.54 28.07 45.99
C LEU A 43 3.98 28.65 44.64
N ASN A 44 5.15 29.30 44.58
CA ASN A 44 5.72 29.80 43.33
C ASN A 44 6.10 28.65 42.39
N HIS A 45 6.73 27.58 42.90
CA HIS A 45 7.05 26.39 42.10
C HIS A 45 5.80 25.71 41.56
N VAL A 46 4.74 25.57 42.37
CA VAL A 46 3.45 25.00 41.93
C VAL A 46 2.76 25.90 40.90
N SER A 47 2.87 27.23 41.05
CA SER A 47 2.34 28.20 40.07
C SER A 47 3.09 28.18 38.75
N GLU A 48 4.42 28.05 38.80
CA GLU A 48 5.30 27.97 37.64
C GLU A 48 5.14 26.63 36.91
N ASP A 49 5.02 25.53 37.64
CA ASP A 49 4.66 24.22 37.09
C ASP A 49 3.27 24.20 36.45
N ALA A 50 2.29 24.90 37.05
CA ALA A 50 0.96 25.05 36.46
C ALA A 50 0.99 25.88 35.16
N LYS A 51 1.75 26.99 35.13
CA LYS A 51 1.96 27.79 33.92
C LYS A 51 2.67 26.99 32.83
N ASN A 52 3.72 26.25 33.18
CA ASN A 52 4.45 25.38 32.25
C ASN A 52 3.55 24.28 31.67
N ARG A 53 2.65 23.71 32.48
CA ARG A 53 1.63 22.75 32.01
C ARG A 53 0.60 23.40 31.09
N ASP A 54 0.14 24.60 31.41
CA ASP A 54 -0.80 25.34 30.55
C ASP A 54 -0.17 25.73 29.21
N GLU A 55 1.12 26.10 29.21
CA GLU A 55 1.87 26.37 27.98
C GLU A 55 2.08 25.10 27.16
N ALA A 56 2.46 23.99 27.79
CA ALA A 56 2.57 22.69 27.13
C ALA A 56 1.23 22.23 26.54
N ASN A 57 0.12 22.37 27.30
CA ASN A 57 -1.22 22.05 26.83
C ASN A 57 -1.61 22.93 25.63
N LYS A 58 -1.35 24.24 25.67
CA LYS A 58 -1.58 25.14 24.53
C LYS A 58 -0.75 24.76 23.30
N GLN A 59 0.49 24.31 23.48
CA GLN A 59 1.32 23.83 22.37
C GLN A 59 0.75 22.55 21.77
N ILE A 60 0.31 21.61 22.61
CA ILE A 60 -0.34 20.35 22.20
C ILE A 60 -1.64 20.66 21.44
N GLU A 61 -2.49 21.55 21.95
CA GLU A 61 -3.74 21.95 21.28
C GLU A 61 -3.48 22.53 19.89
N LYS A 62 -2.48 23.41 19.76
CA LYS A 62 -2.07 23.95 18.45
C LYS A 62 -1.57 22.86 17.49
N LEU A 63 -0.83 21.88 17.99
CA LEU A 63 -0.39 20.74 17.18
C LEU A 63 -1.57 19.88 16.74
N ILE A 64 -2.51 19.57 17.63
CA ILE A 64 -3.72 18.82 17.31
C ILE A 64 -4.57 19.55 16.28
N GLU A 65 -4.73 20.87 16.39
CA GLU A 65 -5.52 21.65 15.45
C GLU A 65 -4.87 21.69 14.06
N LYS A 66 -3.53 21.82 14.01
CA LYS A 66 -2.76 21.70 12.78
C LYS A 66 -2.90 20.32 12.15
N GLU A 67 -2.71 19.25 12.92
CA GLU A 67 -2.85 17.87 12.43
C GLU A 67 -4.27 17.56 11.96
N LYS A 68 -5.30 18.06 12.66
CA LYS A 68 -6.70 17.96 12.22
C LYS A 68 -6.92 18.65 10.88
N LYS A 69 -6.34 19.83 10.67
CA LYS A 69 -6.42 20.55 9.40
C LYS A 69 -5.72 19.78 8.28
N ASP A 70 -4.52 19.30 8.54
CA ASP A 70 -3.74 18.52 7.58
C ASP A 70 -4.47 17.21 7.21
N PHE A 71 -5.00 16.50 8.21
CA PHE A 71 -5.81 15.30 8.02
C PHE A 71 -7.06 15.57 7.16
N LYS A 72 -7.81 16.63 7.45
CA LYS A 72 -9.00 17.02 6.67
C LYS A 72 -8.67 17.39 5.23
N SER A 73 -7.50 17.95 4.97
CA SER A 73 -7.06 18.34 3.62
C SER A 73 -6.42 17.19 2.82
N THR A 74 -6.15 16.06 3.46
CA THR A 74 -5.47 14.91 2.85
C THR A 74 -6.48 13.93 2.26
N HIS A 75 -6.29 13.57 1.00
CA HIS A 75 -7.12 12.59 0.30
C HIS A 75 -6.55 11.19 0.57
N ARG A 76 -7.34 10.33 1.24
CA ARG A 76 -6.92 8.98 1.64
C ARG A 76 -7.39 7.97 0.60
N LEU A 77 -6.46 7.29 -0.06
CA LEU A 77 -6.73 6.37 -1.17
C LEU A 77 -6.35 4.94 -0.77
N LEU A 78 -7.29 4.01 -0.87
CA LEU A 78 -7.05 2.60 -0.54
C LEU A 78 -6.94 1.76 -1.81
N LEU A 79 -5.82 1.06 -2.00
CA LEU A 79 -5.63 0.17 -3.15
C LEU A 79 -6.11 -1.24 -2.81
N LEU A 80 -7.15 -1.71 -3.52
CA LEU A 80 -7.70 -3.05 -3.37
C LEU A 80 -7.61 -3.83 -4.70
N GLY A 81 -7.76 -5.15 -4.62
CA GLY A 81 -7.73 -6.04 -5.78
C GLY A 81 -6.96 -7.32 -5.52
N ALA A 82 -7.13 -8.29 -6.42
CA ALA A 82 -6.53 -9.62 -6.33
C ALA A 82 -5.00 -9.60 -6.24
N GLY A 83 -4.40 -10.71 -5.83
CA GLY A 83 -2.96 -10.91 -5.88
C GLY A 83 -2.43 -10.68 -7.30
N GLU A 84 -1.25 -10.05 -7.42
CA GLU A 84 -0.60 -9.79 -8.71
C GLU A 84 -1.39 -8.90 -9.70
N SER A 85 -2.44 -8.19 -9.25
CA SER A 85 -3.21 -7.32 -10.13
C SER A 85 -2.49 -6.04 -10.55
N GLY A 86 -1.49 -5.60 -9.78
CA GLY A 86 -0.64 -4.44 -10.07
C GLY A 86 -0.68 -3.29 -9.06
N LYS A 87 -1.30 -3.49 -7.88
CA LYS A 87 -1.40 -2.48 -6.81
C LYS A 87 -0.06 -1.85 -6.43
N SER A 88 0.91 -2.66 -6.03
CA SER A 88 2.24 -2.18 -5.64
C SER A 88 3.00 -1.51 -6.80
N THR A 89 2.71 -1.88 -8.05
CA THR A 89 3.25 -1.20 -9.23
C THR A 89 2.67 0.21 -9.36
N ILE A 90 1.37 0.41 -9.11
CA ILE A 90 0.76 1.76 -9.07
C ILE A 90 1.41 2.61 -7.98
N VAL A 91 1.67 2.06 -6.79
CA VAL A 91 2.36 2.80 -5.72
C VAL A 91 3.78 3.19 -6.12
N LYS A 92 4.53 2.29 -6.75
CA LYS A 92 5.85 2.60 -7.32
C LYS A 92 5.77 3.73 -8.35
N GLN A 93 4.73 3.76 -9.20
CA GLN A 93 4.51 4.87 -10.13
C GLN A 93 4.28 6.20 -9.41
N MET A 94 3.51 6.22 -8.31
CA MET A 94 3.34 7.45 -7.52
C MET A 94 4.65 7.97 -6.95
N ARG A 95 5.56 7.06 -6.55
CA ARG A 95 6.91 7.45 -6.12
C ARG A 95 7.71 8.09 -7.25
N ILE A 96 7.71 7.49 -8.44
CA ILE A 96 8.40 8.01 -9.63
C ILE A 96 7.85 9.38 -10.02
N LEU A 97 6.54 9.52 -10.08
CA LEU A 97 5.88 10.73 -10.55
C LEU A 97 5.93 11.89 -9.55
N HIS A 98 5.91 11.61 -8.24
CA HIS A 98 5.63 12.63 -7.21
C HIS A 98 6.58 12.64 -6.01
N ILE A 99 7.52 11.69 -5.89
CA ILE A 99 8.43 11.57 -4.72
C ILE A 99 9.89 11.37 -5.16
N ASN A 100 10.33 12.07 -6.21
CA ASN A 100 11.70 12.00 -6.74
C ASN A 100 12.20 10.57 -7.02
N GLY A 101 11.28 9.63 -7.31
CA GLY A 101 11.60 8.25 -7.65
C GLY A 101 12.27 7.44 -6.55
N PHE A 102 13.31 6.70 -6.94
CA PHE A 102 14.07 5.80 -6.08
C PHE A 102 15.52 6.26 -6.02
N SER A 103 16.06 6.36 -4.80
CA SER A 103 17.48 6.67 -4.61
C SER A 103 18.37 5.54 -5.11
N GLU A 104 19.62 5.84 -5.44
CA GLU A 104 20.62 4.85 -5.86
C GLU A 104 20.80 3.73 -4.82
N LYS A 105 20.68 4.06 -3.53
CA LYS A 105 20.71 3.07 -2.45
C LYS A 105 19.53 2.11 -2.55
N GLU A 106 18.31 2.61 -2.68
CA GLU A 106 17.11 1.78 -2.83
C GLU A 106 17.14 0.94 -4.11
N LYS A 107 17.66 1.49 -5.22
CA LYS A 107 17.86 0.74 -6.46
C LYS A 107 18.81 -0.43 -6.24
N ARG A 108 19.92 -0.23 -5.54
CA ARG A 108 20.88 -1.30 -5.21
C ARG A 108 20.26 -2.39 -4.33
N GLU A 109 19.46 -2.00 -3.34
CA GLU A 109 18.73 -2.95 -2.49
C GLU A 109 17.72 -3.82 -3.28
N LYS A 110 17.30 -3.39 -4.49
CA LYS A 110 16.41 -4.17 -5.37
C LYS A 110 17.13 -5.17 -6.27
N ILE A 111 18.46 -5.16 -6.34
CA ILE A 111 19.23 -6.08 -7.20
C ILE A 111 18.94 -7.53 -6.83
N ASP A 112 18.95 -7.85 -5.54
CA ASP A 112 18.74 -9.22 -5.06
C ASP A 112 17.31 -9.72 -5.32
N ASP A 113 16.32 -8.84 -5.16
CA ASP A 113 14.92 -9.13 -5.49
C ASP A 113 14.77 -9.44 -7.00
N ILE A 114 15.42 -8.65 -7.87
CA ILE A 114 15.36 -8.85 -9.32
C ILE A 114 16.05 -10.16 -9.72
N LYS A 115 17.24 -10.45 -9.17
CA LYS A 115 17.95 -11.71 -9.39
C LYS A 115 17.10 -12.91 -8.94
N LYS A 116 16.46 -12.79 -7.77
CA LYS A 116 15.53 -13.79 -7.23
C LYS A 116 14.33 -14.00 -8.14
N ASN A 117 13.70 -12.93 -8.63
CA ASN A 117 12.57 -13.04 -9.56
C ASN A 117 12.94 -13.76 -10.85
N LEU A 118 14.10 -13.45 -11.42
CA LEU A 118 14.61 -14.08 -12.62
C LEU A 118 14.82 -15.58 -12.41
N ARG A 119 15.54 -15.94 -11.35
CA ARG A 119 15.79 -17.33 -10.98
C ARG A 119 14.50 -18.10 -10.73
N ASP A 120 13.61 -17.57 -9.89
CA ASP A 120 12.34 -18.21 -9.56
C ASP A 120 11.45 -18.40 -10.81
N ALA A 121 11.51 -17.47 -11.78
CA ALA A 121 10.83 -17.63 -13.07
C ALA A 121 11.40 -18.78 -13.89
N ILE A 122 12.73 -18.89 -13.99
CA ILE A 122 13.40 -19.99 -14.73
C ILE A 122 13.10 -21.33 -14.09
N CYS A 123 13.19 -21.43 -12.76
CA CYS A 123 12.87 -22.65 -12.02
C CYS A 123 11.39 -23.04 -12.22
N SER A 124 10.48 -22.07 -12.18
CA SER A 124 9.05 -22.33 -12.39
C SER A 124 8.76 -22.83 -13.81
N ILE A 125 9.37 -22.25 -14.84
CA ILE A 125 9.18 -22.70 -16.23
C ILE A 125 9.76 -24.10 -16.40
N SER A 126 11.02 -24.29 -15.97
CA SER A 126 11.76 -25.56 -16.15
C SER A 126 11.10 -26.72 -15.41
N GLY A 127 10.59 -26.47 -14.20
CA GLY A 127 9.90 -27.47 -13.39
C GLY A 127 8.50 -27.81 -13.92
N ALA A 128 7.83 -26.87 -14.58
CA ALA A 128 6.51 -27.11 -15.16
C ALA A 128 6.55 -27.94 -16.45
N MET A 129 7.67 -27.97 -17.18
CA MET A 129 7.77 -28.59 -18.51
C MET A 129 7.22 -30.03 -18.58
N HIS A 130 7.51 -30.88 -17.59
CA HIS A 130 7.02 -32.26 -17.54
C HIS A 130 5.56 -32.39 -17.09
N ALA A 131 5.04 -31.39 -16.37
CA ALA A 131 3.66 -31.37 -15.88
C ALA A 131 2.66 -30.89 -16.94
N LEU A 132 3.14 -30.28 -18.03
CA LEU A 132 2.32 -29.88 -19.17
C LEU A 132 1.77 -31.10 -19.91
N LYS A 133 0.63 -30.91 -20.60
CA LYS A 133 -0.03 -31.94 -21.40
C LYS A 133 -0.25 -31.42 -22.84
N PRO A 134 0.45 -31.95 -23.85
CA PRO A 134 1.55 -32.91 -23.73
C PRO A 134 2.79 -32.30 -23.03
N PRO A 135 3.66 -33.13 -22.43
CA PRO A 135 4.92 -32.66 -21.85
C PRO A 135 5.79 -31.95 -22.89
N VAL A 136 6.53 -30.94 -22.45
CA VAL A 136 7.50 -30.23 -23.29
C VAL A 136 8.89 -30.72 -22.94
N GLU A 137 9.65 -31.15 -23.95
CA GLU A 137 11.03 -31.62 -23.79
C GLU A 137 12.04 -30.51 -24.14
N LEU A 138 13.27 -30.64 -23.63
CA LEU A 138 14.36 -29.75 -24.02
C LEU A 138 14.73 -29.97 -25.49
N GLU A 139 14.80 -28.89 -26.26
CA GLU A 139 15.25 -28.93 -27.65
C GLU A 139 16.69 -29.48 -27.76
N ARG A 140 17.58 -29.02 -26.87
CA ARG A 140 18.98 -29.47 -26.77
C ARG A 140 19.20 -30.25 -25.48
N GLN A 141 19.59 -31.51 -25.61
CA GLN A 141 19.84 -32.40 -24.47
C GLN A 141 21.03 -31.95 -23.61
N GLU A 142 21.97 -31.20 -24.18
CA GLU A 142 23.09 -30.60 -23.45
C GLU A 142 22.63 -29.66 -22.32
N ASN A 143 21.49 -28.98 -22.52
CA ASN A 143 20.91 -28.06 -21.55
C ASN A 143 20.30 -28.79 -20.34
N LYS A 144 20.23 -30.12 -20.36
CA LYS A 144 19.72 -30.91 -19.23
C LYS A 144 20.52 -30.63 -17.96
N LYS A 145 21.85 -30.55 -18.07
CA LYS A 145 22.73 -30.22 -16.92
C LYS A 145 22.42 -28.86 -16.31
N LEU A 146 22.15 -27.85 -17.16
CA LEU A 146 21.81 -26.50 -16.72
C LEU A 146 20.44 -26.47 -16.05
N ARG A 147 19.48 -27.22 -16.61
CA ARG A 147 18.14 -27.34 -16.03
C ARG A 147 18.19 -28.03 -14.66
N ASP A 148 18.94 -29.12 -14.54
CA ASP A 148 19.08 -29.86 -13.29
C ASP A 148 19.77 -28.97 -12.24
N TYR A 149 20.84 -28.24 -12.60
CA TYR A 149 21.45 -27.23 -11.73
C TYR A 149 20.46 -26.15 -11.27
N MET A 150 19.61 -25.65 -12.18
CA MET A 150 18.59 -24.66 -11.83
C MET A 150 17.55 -25.19 -10.83
N LEU A 151 17.16 -26.45 -10.99
CA LEU A 151 16.12 -27.07 -10.17
C LEU A 151 16.65 -27.59 -8.83
N GLU A 152 17.90 -28.05 -8.77
CA GLU A 152 18.48 -28.69 -7.60
C GLU A 152 19.37 -27.77 -6.76
N ASP A 153 20.17 -26.90 -7.40
CA ASP A 153 21.13 -26.05 -6.72
C ASP A 153 20.66 -24.60 -6.63
N ALA A 154 20.25 -24.01 -7.75
CA ALA A 154 19.83 -22.61 -7.77
C ALA A 154 18.54 -22.37 -6.97
N SER A 155 17.64 -23.36 -6.90
CA SER A 155 16.36 -23.26 -6.19
C SER A 155 16.50 -23.20 -4.65
N LYS A 156 17.69 -23.45 -4.10
CA LYS A 156 17.93 -23.49 -2.65
C LYS A 156 17.75 -22.08 -2.02
N PRO A 157 17.27 -21.99 -0.76
CA PRO A 157 17.04 -20.70 -0.09
C PRO A 157 18.32 -19.87 0.07
N ASP A 158 19.44 -20.55 0.35
CA ASP A 158 20.76 -19.96 0.62
C ASP A 158 21.61 -19.82 -0.65
N PHE A 159 20.98 -19.87 -1.82
CA PHE A 159 21.68 -19.79 -3.09
C PHE A 159 22.33 -18.40 -3.26
N ASP A 160 23.66 -18.38 -3.28
CA ASP A 160 24.44 -17.20 -3.65
C ASP A 160 24.68 -17.17 -5.15
N TYR A 161 24.56 -15.99 -5.75
CA TYR A 161 24.71 -15.84 -7.19
C TYR A 161 26.19 -15.81 -7.55
N PRO A 162 26.73 -16.81 -8.29
CA PRO A 162 28.09 -16.75 -8.78
C PRO A 162 28.33 -15.44 -9.55
N PRO A 163 29.52 -14.82 -9.44
CA PRO A 163 29.85 -13.56 -10.13
C PRO A 163 29.79 -13.63 -11.66
N VAL A 164 29.62 -14.82 -12.24
CA VAL A 164 29.69 -15.06 -13.68
C VAL A 164 28.45 -15.81 -14.15
N GLY A 165 27.59 -15.11 -14.90
CA GLY A 165 26.83 -15.69 -16.01
C GLY A 165 25.70 -16.65 -15.68
N PHE A 166 24.59 -16.13 -15.18
CA PHE A 166 23.29 -16.71 -15.55
C PHE A 166 22.92 -16.11 -16.89
N PHE A 167 22.82 -16.88 -17.98
CA PHE A 167 22.41 -16.42 -19.32
C PHE A 167 21.15 -17.15 -19.74
N PHE A 168 19.98 -16.57 -19.53
CA PHE A 168 18.72 -17.28 -19.75
C PHE A 168 17.56 -16.39 -20.26
N LEU A 169 17.61 -15.06 -20.05
CA LEU A 169 16.58 -14.11 -20.50
C LEU A 169 17.22 -12.78 -20.94
N ASP A 170 16.53 -11.95 -21.72
CA ASP A 170 17.08 -10.72 -22.34
C ASP A 170 17.86 -9.77 -21.40
N LYS A 171 17.60 -9.79 -20.10
CA LYS A 171 18.25 -8.94 -19.07
C LYS A 171 19.42 -9.60 -18.32
N THR A 172 19.76 -10.85 -18.64
CA THR A 172 20.75 -11.58 -17.84
C THR A 172 22.17 -11.02 -17.92
N GLU A 173 22.60 -10.53 -19.08
CA GLU A 173 23.96 -10.02 -19.27
C GLU A 173 24.19 -8.75 -18.45
N ASP A 174 23.19 -7.87 -18.41
CA ASP A 174 23.23 -6.64 -17.62
C ASP A 174 23.29 -6.95 -16.12
N LEU A 175 22.48 -7.91 -15.64
CA LEU A 175 22.42 -8.31 -14.23
C LEU A 175 23.71 -8.96 -13.72
N GLY A 176 24.52 -9.53 -14.63
CA GLY A 176 25.82 -10.12 -14.31
C GLY A 176 26.93 -9.09 -14.09
N ARG A 177 26.72 -7.82 -14.45
CA ARG A 177 27.74 -6.77 -14.30
C ARG A 177 27.85 -6.29 -12.85
N ALA A 178 29.08 -6.10 -12.38
CA ALA A 178 29.35 -5.65 -11.00
C ALA A 178 28.84 -4.23 -10.71
N ASP A 179 28.75 -3.40 -11.75
CA ASP A 179 28.27 -2.01 -11.71
C ASP A 179 26.80 -1.86 -12.09
N TYR A 180 26.05 -2.96 -12.21
CA TYR A 180 24.64 -2.92 -12.54
C TYR A 180 23.83 -2.14 -11.49
N ILE A 181 23.05 -1.18 -11.98
CA ILE A 181 22.09 -0.41 -11.18
C ILE A 181 20.72 -0.55 -11.86
N PRO A 182 19.69 -1.07 -11.17
CA PRO A 182 18.37 -1.21 -11.74
C PRO A 182 17.79 0.13 -12.23
N SER A 183 17.21 0.12 -13.43
CA SER A 183 16.39 1.23 -13.90
C SER A 183 15.05 1.26 -13.15
N GLU A 184 14.34 2.39 -13.24
CA GLU A 184 12.97 2.47 -12.70
C GLU A 184 12.05 1.44 -13.36
N GLN A 185 12.27 1.12 -14.63
CA GLN A 185 11.51 0.10 -15.34
C GLN A 185 11.78 -1.31 -14.79
N ASP A 186 13.01 -1.60 -14.39
CA ASP A 186 13.36 -2.86 -13.70
C ASP A 186 12.65 -2.93 -12.34
N ILE A 187 12.61 -1.82 -11.60
CA ILE A 187 11.91 -1.72 -10.31
C ILE A 187 10.40 -1.91 -10.47
N LEU A 188 9.79 -1.33 -11.51
CA LEU A 188 8.36 -1.47 -11.79
C LEU A 188 7.97 -2.92 -12.09
N ARG A 189 8.84 -3.67 -12.78
CA ARG A 189 8.65 -5.09 -13.11
C ARG A 189 9.07 -6.05 -12.00
N CYS A 190 9.93 -5.59 -11.09
CA CYS A 190 10.35 -6.36 -9.92
C CYS A 190 9.15 -6.71 -9.04
N ARG A 191 8.98 -8.01 -8.81
CA ARG A 191 7.91 -8.62 -8.03
C ARG A 191 8.40 -8.90 -6.61
N VAL A 192 7.79 -8.19 -5.67
CA VAL A 192 7.92 -8.46 -4.24
C VAL A 192 6.53 -8.78 -3.71
N LEU A 193 6.39 -9.85 -2.91
CA LEU A 193 5.12 -10.18 -2.27
C LEU A 193 4.86 -9.17 -1.15
N THR A 194 3.77 -8.41 -1.29
CA THR A 194 3.33 -7.46 -0.27
C THR A 194 2.64 -8.21 0.87
N SER A 195 3.29 -8.26 2.04
CA SER A 195 2.66 -8.69 3.29
C SER A 195 2.48 -7.50 4.21
N GLY A 196 1.27 -7.32 4.73
CA GLY A 196 0.93 -6.16 5.56
C GLY A 196 0.38 -4.98 4.77
N ILE A 197 0.52 -3.79 5.38
CA ILE A 197 -0.02 -2.51 4.91
C ILE A 197 1.16 -1.57 4.73
N PHE A 198 1.28 -0.97 3.54
CA PHE A 198 2.31 0.02 3.23
C PHE A 198 1.65 1.36 2.93
N GLU A 199 2.18 2.41 3.55
CA GLU A 199 1.68 3.78 3.41
C GLU A 199 2.63 4.60 2.53
N THR A 200 2.07 5.40 1.64
CA THR A 200 2.82 6.34 0.81
C THR A 200 2.12 7.68 0.79
N LYS A 201 2.83 8.74 1.19
CA LYS A 201 2.34 10.11 1.21
C LYS A 201 3.04 10.90 0.12
N PHE A 202 2.26 11.66 -0.65
CA PHE A 202 2.77 12.53 -1.70
C PHE A 202 1.87 13.73 -1.89
N SER A 203 2.37 14.76 -2.57
CA SER A 203 1.61 15.97 -2.85
C SER A 203 1.63 16.25 -4.35
N VAL A 204 0.48 16.61 -4.91
CA VAL A 204 0.34 17.02 -6.32
C VAL A 204 -0.41 18.34 -6.34
N ASP A 205 0.15 19.39 -6.94
CA ASP A 205 -0.46 20.73 -7.03
C ASP A 205 -0.97 21.25 -5.67
N LYS A 206 -0.17 21.05 -4.60
CA LYS A 206 -0.48 21.42 -3.20
C LYS A 206 -1.63 20.62 -2.55
N VAL A 207 -2.16 19.61 -3.22
CA VAL A 207 -3.10 18.65 -2.66
C VAL A 207 -2.33 17.45 -2.11
N ASN A 208 -2.58 17.09 -0.85
CA ASN A 208 -1.92 15.97 -0.20
C ASN A 208 -2.71 14.68 -0.42
N PHE A 209 -2.00 13.62 -0.77
CA PHE A 209 -2.52 12.28 -0.94
C PHE A 209 -1.84 11.34 0.04
N HIS A 210 -2.63 10.42 0.59
CA HIS A 210 -2.16 9.36 1.46
C HIS A 210 -2.70 8.03 0.95
N MET A 211 -1.81 7.21 0.39
CA MET A 211 -2.13 5.98 -0.31
C MET A 211 -1.76 4.77 0.54
N PHE A 212 -2.66 3.79 0.61
CA PHE A 212 -2.48 2.53 1.35
C PHE A 212 -2.42 1.36 0.36
N ASP A 213 -1.27 0.68 0.30
CA ASP A 213 -1.09 -0.58 -0.46
C ASP A 213 -1.21 -1.77 0.49
N VAL A 214 -2.11 -2.69 0.18
CA VAL A 214 -2.38 -3.88 0.99
C VAL A 214 -2.20 -5.15 0.16
N GLY A 215 -1.76 -6.22 0.83
CA GLY A 215 -1.62 -7.53 0.21
C GLY A 215 -2.93 -8.01 -0.45
N GLY A 216 -2.84 -8.47 -1.70
CA GLY A 216 -4.02 -8.91 -2.49
C GLY A 216 -4.36 -10.40 -2.38
N GLN A 217 -3.45 -11.20 -1.83
CA GLN A 217 -3.62 -12.64 -1.59
C GLN A 217 -4.71 -12.88 -0.55
N ARG A 218 -5.42 -14.02 -0.62
CA ARG A 218 -6.60 -14.26 0.24
C ARG A 218 -6.27 -14.16 1.73
N GLU A 219 -5.09 -14.65 2.12
CA GLU A 219 -4.61 -14.64 3.52
C GLU A 219 -4.37 -13.21 4.06
N GLU A 220 -3.96 -12.29 3.19
CA GLU A 220 -3.66 -10.90 3.57
C GLU A 220 -4.93 -10.03 3.71
N ARG A 221 -6.07 -10.45 3.15
CA ARG A 221 -7.31 -9.64 3.10
C ARG A 221 -7.91 -9.34 4.46
N ARG A 222 -7.64 -10.18 5.46
CA ARG A 222 -8.09 -9.94 6.84
C ARG A 222 -7.53 -8.65 7.43
N LYS A 223 -6.39 -8.16 6.91
CA LYS A 223 -5.75 -6.91 7.35
C LYS A 223 -6.41 -5.66 6.76
N TRP A 224 -7.19 -5.78 5.68
CA TRP A 224 -7.77 -4.63 4.95
C TRP A 224 -8.67 -3.76 5.82
N ILE A 225 -9.41 -4.36 6.76
CA ILE A 225 -10.32 -3.65 7.67
C ILE A 225 -9.60 -2.55 8.47
N GLN A 226 -8.30 -2.70 8.72
CA GLN A 226 -7.49 -1.71 9.44
C GLN A 226 -7.33 -0.39 8.65
N CYS A 227 -7.56 -0.42 7.33
CA CYS A 227 -7.42 0.73 6.44
C CYS A 227 -8.75 1.37 6.05
N PHE A 228 -9.91 0.85 6.51
CA PHE A 228 -11.23 1.30 6.01
C PHE A 228 -11.70 2.64 6.59
N ASN A 229 -11.05 3.14 7.64
CA ASN A 229 -11.46 4.38 8.30
C ASN A 229 -11.04 5.62 7.50
N ASP A 230 -12.01 6.50 7.25
CA ASP A 230 -11.85 7.80 6.61
C ASP A 230 -11.17 7.76 5.22
N VAL A 231 -11.40 6.69 4.47
CA VAL A 231 -10.97 6.58 3.07
C VAL A 231 -11.83 7.49 2.21
N THR A 232 -11.19 8.33 1.39
CA THR A 232 -11.87 9.22 0.42
C THR A 232 -12.37 8.42 -0.78
N ALA A 233 -11.54 7.54 -1.34
CA ALA A 233 -11.87 6.70 -2.48
C ALA A 233 -11.07 5.39 -2.48
N ILE A 234 -11.64 4.35 -3.10
CA ILE A 234 -10.97 3.08 -3.33
C ILE A 234 -10.43 3.05 -4.75
N ILE A 235 -9.17 2.66 -4.94
CA ILE A 235 -8.64 2.30 -6.24
C ILE A 235 -8.63 0.78 -6.33
N PHE A 236 -9.56 0.20 -7.08
CA PHE A 236 -9.64 -1.24 -7.29
C PHE A 236 -8.88 -1.63 -8.56
N VAL A 237 -7.83 -2.43 -8.42
CA VAL A 237 -6.96 -2.83 -9.53
C VAL A 237 -7.27 -4.27 -9.94
N ALA A 238 -7.72 -4.46 -11.18
CA ALA A 238 -8.05 -5.74 -11.79
C ALA A 238 -7.09 -6.06 -12.96
N ALA A 239 -6.64 -7.32 -13.08
CA ALA A 239 -5.78 -7.75 -14.19
C ALA A 239 -6.59 -8.50 -15.25
N CYS A 240 -7.16 -7.77 -16.22
CA CYS A 240 -8.03 -8.34 -17.26
C CYS A 240 -7.30 -9.36 -18.14
N SER A 241 -5.99 -9.19 -18.36
CA SER A 241 -5.17 -10.13 -19.14
C SER A 241 -5.07 -11.53 -18.53
N SER A 242 -5.49 -11.73 -17.27
CA SER A 242 -5.50 -13.03 -16.60
C SER A 242 -6.79 -13.85 -16.82
N TYR A 243 -7.62 -13.51 -17.82
CA TYR A 243 -8.88 -14.20 -18.11
C TYR A 243 -8.75 -15.70 -18.40
N ASN A 244 -7.58 -16.16 -18.86
CA ASN A 244 -7.30 -17.57 -19.15
C ASN A 244 -6.46 -18.25 -18.04
N MET A 245 -6.37 -17.67 -16.85
CA MET A 245 -5.53 -18.15 -15.75
C MET A 245 -6.37 -18.45 -14.50
N VAL A 246 -5.86 -19.37 -13.68
CA VAL A 246 -6.41 -19.71 -12.35
C VAL A 246 -5.55 -19.13 -11.23
N LEU A 247 -6.10 -19.05 -10.02
CA LEU A 247 -5.35 -18.58 -8.85
C LEU A 247 -4.25 -19.58 -8.48
N ARG A 248 -3.15 -19.06 -7.92
CA ARG A 248 -2.09 -19.92 -7.37
C ARG A 248 -2.55 -20.68 -6.13
N GLU A 249 -3.35 -20.01 -5.30
CA GLU A 249 -3.89 -20.53 -4.04
C GLU A 249 -5.05 -21.51 -4.27
N ASP A 250 -5.70 -21.45 -5.44
CA ASP A 250 -6.90 -22.22 -5.76
C ASP A 250 -7.00 -22.45 -7.28
N PRO A 251 -6.52 -23.60 -7.78
CA PRO A 251 -6.52 -23.91 -9.21
C PRO A 251 -7.91 -24.07 -9.83
N SER A 252 -8.97 -24.16 -9.02
CA SER A 252 -10.35 -24.27 -9.52
C SER A 252 -10.94 -22.91 -9.89
N GLN A 253 -10.37 -21.83 -9.37
CA GLN A 253 -10.93 -20.49 -9.51
C GLN A 253 -10.20 -19.67 -10.57
N ASN A 254 -10.96 -19.18 -11.56
CA ASN A 254 -10.46 -18.24 -12.56
C ASN A 254 -10.11 -16.88 -11.93
N ARG A 255 -8.98 -16.28 -12.33
CA ARG A 255 -8.49 -15.02 -11.73
C ARG A 255 -9.39 -13.82 -11.97
N VAL A 256 -10.02 -13.71 -13.15
CA VAL A 256 -10.91 -12.57 -13.45
C VAL A 256 -12.25 -12.76 -12.72
N ASN A 257 -12.79 -13.98 -12.67
CA ASN A 257 -14.00 -14.28 -11.88
C ASN A 257 -13.80 -13.98 -10.40
N GLU A 258 -12.66 -14.39 -9.82
CA GLU A 258 -12.35 -14.02 -8.44
C GLU A 258 -12.25 -12.51 -8.24
N SER A 259 -11.68 -11.78 -9.20
CA SER A 259 -11.63 -10.32 -9.12
C SER A 259 -13.02 -9.68 -9.20
N LEU A 260 -13.96 -10.25 -9.96
CA LEU A 260 -15.35 -9.80 -10.04
C LEU A 260 -16.09 -10.05 -8.70
N GLU A 261 -15.96 -11.24 -8.14
CA GLU A 261 -16.51 -11.59 -6.82
C GLU A 261 -15.95 -10.68 -5.72
N LEU A 262 -14.64 -10.44 -5.76
CA LEU A 262 -13.97 -9.55 -4.82
C LEU A 262 -14.50 -8.13 -4.92
N LEU A 263 -14.67 -7.58 -6.13
CA LEU A 263 -15.26 -6.25 -6.30
C LEU A 263 -16.69 -6.21 -5.75
N GLY A 264 -17.50 -7.24 -6.02
CA GLY A 264 -18.86 -7.33 -5.47
C GLY A 264 -18.88 -7.35 -3.94
N SER A 265 -17.95 -8.07 -3.33
CA SER A 265 -17.81 -8.12 -1.87
C SER A 265 -17.42 -6.75 -1.27
N ILE A 266 -16.61 -5.96 -1.99
CA ILE A 266 -16.19 -4.61 -1.58
C ILE A 266 -17.35 -3.63 -1.76
N TRP A 267 -18.04 -3.70 -2.90
CA TRP A 267 -19.15 -2.82 -3.25
C TRP A 267 -20.34 -2.93 -2.27
N SER A 268 -20.65 -4.15 -1.84
CA SER A 268 -21.72 -4.43 -0.86
C SER A 268 -21.26 -4.34 0.61
N ASN A 269 -19.98 -4.03 0.84
CA ASN A 269 -19.41 -4.04 2.18
C ASN A 269 -20.01 -2.92 3.07
N ARG A 270 -20.50 -3.27 4.26
CA ARG A 270 -21.13 -2.30 5.18
C ARG A 270 -20.26 -1.11 5.57
N TRP A 271 -18.94 -1.29 5.61
CA TRP A 271 -17.96 -0.24 5.96
C TRP A 271 -17.59 0.63 4.75
N LEU A 272 -17.77 0.13 3.53
CA LEU A 272 -17.36 0.80 2.29
C LEU A 272 -18.53 1.21 1.38
N ARG A 273 -19.79 0.91 1.77
CA ARG A 273 -21.01 1.12 0.96
C ARG A 273 -21.31 2.55 0.52
N ASN A 274 -20.56 3.54 0.99
CA ASN A 274 -20.69 4.94 0.60
C ASN A 274 -19.42 5.47 -0.09
N ILE A 275 -18.38 4.63 -0.21
CA ILE A 275 -17.10 5.00 -0.80
C ILE A 275 -17.15 4.63 -2.27
N SER A 276 -16.83 5.61 -3.12
CA SER A 276 -16.77 5.37 -4.55
C SER A 276 -15.50 4.62 -4.95
N VAL A 277 -15.59 3.90 -6.05
CA VAL A 277 -14.52 3.04 -6.56
C VAL A 277 -14.00 3.59 -7.86
N ILE A 278 -12.70 3.82 -7.94
CA ILE A 278 -11.97 4.05 -9.19
C ILE A 278 -11.43 2.69 -9.62
N LEU A 279 -11.94 2.18 -10.73
CA LEU A 279 -11.65 0.83 -11.22
C LEU A 279 -10.53 0.91 -12.27
N PHE A 280 -9.36 0.38 -11.92
CA PHE A 280 -8.23 0.22 -12.84
C PHE A 280 -8.27 -1.16 -13.48
N LEU A 281 -8.63 -1.19 -14.76
CA LEU A 281 -8.52 -2.37 -15.62
C LEU A 281 -7.08 -2.42 -16.14
N ASN A 282 -6.21 -3.05 -15.36
CA ASN A 282 -4.76 -3.04 -15.55
C ASN A 282 -4.29 -4.16 -16.51
N LYS A 283 -3.02 -4.04 -16.94
CA LYS A 283 -2.31 -4.96 -17.85
C LYS A 283 -2.92 -4.98 -19.26
N GLN A 284 -3.29 -3.79 -19.74
CA GLN A 284 -3.88 -3.61 -21.08
C GLN A 284 -2.91 -3.97 -22.21
N ASP A 285 -1.62 -3.81 -21.98
CA ASP A 285 -0.53 -4.29 -22.83
C ASP A 285 -0.63 -5.80 -23.05
N LEU A 286 -0.68 -6.59 -21.96
CA LEU A 286 -0.74 -8.04 -22.02
C LEU A 286 -2.10 -8.56 -22.53
N LEU A 287 -3.19 -7.83 -22.26
CA LEU A 287 -4.49 -8.17 -22.83
C LEU A 287 -4.46 -8.01 -24.36
N THR A 288 -3.92 -6.89 -24.83
CA THR A 288 -3.77 -6.59 -26.27
C THR A 288 -2.93 -7.67 -26.95
N GLU A 289 -1.76 -7.99 -26.41
CA GLU A 289 -0.88 -9.04 -26.95
C GLU A 289 -1.60 -10.39 -27.05
N LYS A 290 -2.31 -10.80 -25.99
CA LYS A 290 -2.96 -12.10 -25.92
C LYS A 290 -4.16 -12.22 -26.86
N VAL A 291 -4.94 -11.15 -27.01
CA VAL A 291 -6.06 -11.09 -27.95
C VAL A 291 -5.55 -11.18 -29.39
N LEU A 292 -4.53 -10.39 -29.74
CA LEU A 292 -3.95 -10.41 -31.09
C LEU A 292 -3.25 -11.73 -31.42
N ALA A 293 -2.63 -12.38 -30.44
CA ALA A 293 -2.01 -13.69 -30.63
C ALA A 293 -3.01 -14.80 -30.95
N GLY A 294 -4.29 -14.65 -30.55
CA GLY A 294 -5.37 -15.60 -30.87
C GLY A 294 -5.24 -17.00 -30.24
N LYS A 295 -4.21 -17.25 -29.41
CA LYS A 295 -3.93 -18.58 -28.82
C LYS A 295 -4.92 -18.99 -27.75
N SER A 296 -5.47 -18.04 -27.00
CA SER A 296 -6.43 -18.28 -25.92
C SER A 296 -7.64 -17.37 -26.10
N LYS A 297 -8.69 -17.88 -26.73
CA LYS A 297 -9.90 -17.12 -27.03
C LYS A 297 -10.71 -16.82 -25.74
N ILE A 298 -11.25 -15.61 -25.62
CA ILE A 298 -11.94 -15.16 -24.41
C ILE A 298 -13.23 -15.96 -24.19
N GLU A 299 -13.97 -16.26 -25.26
CA GLU A 299 -15.24 -16.99 -25.24
C GLU A 299 -15.14 -18.42 -24.68
N VAL A 300 -13.93 -18.99 -24.62
CA VAL A 300 -13.70 -20.30 -23.97
C VAL A 300 -13.85 -20.19 -22.44
N TYR A 301 -13.49 -19.04 -21.87
CA TYR A 301 -13.52 -18.79 -20.43
C TYR A 301 -14.74 -17.95 -20.02
N PHE A 302 -15.22 -17.10 -20.93
CA PHE A 302 -16.36 -16.21 -20.75
C PHE A 302 -17.33 -16.37 -21.93
N PRO A 303 -18.23 -17.37 -21.92
CA PRO A 303 -19.07 -17.71 -23.07
C PRO A 303 -19.90 -16.53 -23.63
N HIS A 304 -20.32 -15.61 -22.77
CA HIS A 304 -21.06 -14.40 -23.17
C HIS A 304 -20.27 -13.43 -24.06
N TYR A 305 -18.94 -13.55 -24.10
CA TYR A 305 -18.11 -12.77 -25.02
C TYR A 305 -18.42 -13.07 -26.49
N ALA A 306 -18.84 -14.29 -26.83
CA ALA A 306 -19.12 -14.69 -28.20
C ALA A 306 -20.19 -13.81 -28.87
N THR A 307 -21.18 -13.35 -28.10
CA THR A 307 -22.27 -12.49 -28.56
C THR A 307 -22.08 -11.03 -28.17
N TYR A 308 -21.02 -10.68 -27.43
CA TYR A 308 -20.76 -9.32 -27.01
C TYR A 308 -20.33 -8.45 -28.20
N GLN A 309 -20.88 -7.23 -28.23
CA GLN A 309 -20.52 -6.19 -29.18
C GLN A 309 -20.21 -4.93 -28.40
N ALA A 310 -19.09 -4.27 -28.74
CA ALA A 310 -18.78 -2.97 -28.18
C ALA A 310 -19.78 -1.92 -28.71
N PRO A 311 -20.16 -0.91 -27.91
CA PRO A 311 -21.00 0.18 -28.38
C PRO A 311 -20.42 0.86 -29.63
N ALA A 312 -21.27 1.27 -30.57
CA ALA A 312 -20.83 1.91 -31.80
C ALA A 312 -20.00 3.19 -31.53
N ASP A 313 -20.41 3.97 -30.53
CA ASP A 313 -19.73 5.21 -30.12
C ASP A 313 -18.30 4.92 -29.61
N THR A 314 -18.13 3.84 -28.84
CA THR A 314 -16.81 3.36 -28.41
C THR A 314 -15.94 2.99 -29.62
N LEU A 315 -16.49 2.25 -30.58
CA LEU A 315 -15.72 1.85 -31.75
C LEU A 315 -15.29 3.06 -32.61
N ALA A 316 -16.12 4.10 -32.66
CA ALA A 316 -15.78 5.36 -33.32
C ALA A 316 -14.68 6.13 -32.58
N GLU A 317 -14.75 6.20 -31.25
CA GLU A 317 -13.71 6.85 -30.42
C GLU A 317 -12.35 6.15 -30.57
N TYR A 318 -12.35 4.82 -30.59
CA TYR A 318 -11.14 3.99 -30.69
C TYR A 318 -10.86 3.48 -32.12
N HIS A 319 -11.26 4.21 -33.15
CA HIS A 319 -11.15 3.79 -34.55
C HIS A 319 -9.71 3.52 -35.03
N HIS A 320 -8.70 4.06 -34.35
CA HIS A 320 -7.29 3.79 -34.62
C HIS A 320 -6.78 2.47 -34.03
N ASP A 321 -7.50 1.90 -33.06
CA ASP A 321 -7.14 0.67 -32.38
C ASP A 321 -7.72 -0.55 -33.11
N ASN A 322 -7.15 -1.73 -32.85
CA ASN A 322 -7.70 -2.97 -33.39
C ASN A 322 -9.09 -3.25 -32.77
N PRO A 323 -10.14 -3.49 -33.57
CA PRO A 323 -11.52 -3.63 -33.09
C PRO A 323 -11.70 -4.83 -32.14
N GLU A 324 -10.97 -5.93 -32.33
CA GLU A 324 -11.03 -7.07 -31.41
C GLU A 324 -10.43 -6.74 -30.03
N VAL A 325 -9.39 -5.91 -30.01
CA VAL A 325 -8.78 -5.43 -28.76
C VAL A 325 -9.75 -4.49 -28.06
N VAL A 326 -10.35 -3.53 -28.77
CA VAL A 326 -11.36 -2.62 -28.22
C VAL A 326 -12.54 -3.43 -27.67
N ARG A 327 -13.05 -4.41 -28.42
CA ARG A 327 -14.13 -5.30 -27.97
C ARG A 327 -13.77 -6.03 -26.67
N ALA A 328 -12.58 -6.61 -26.59
CA ALA A 328 -12.11 -7.30 -25.37
C ALA A 328 -12.00 -6.35 -24.16
N ARG A 329 -11.44 -5.15 -24.35
CA ARG A 329 -11.29 -4.14 -23.29
C ARG A 329 -12.64 -3.75 -22.70
N PHE A 330 -13.61 -3.46 -23.58
CA PHE A 330 -14.92 -2.98 -23.17
C PHE A 330 -15.81 -4.10 -22.65
N PHE A 331 -15.64 -5.34 -23.12
CA PHE A 331 -16.25 -6.50 -22.50
C PHE A 331 -15.90 -6.59 -21.02
N PHE A 332 -14.60 -6.63 -20.68
CA PHE A 332 -14.21 -6.74 -19.27
C PHE A 332 -14.64 -5.50 -18.46
N ARG A 333 -14.58 -4.31 -19.04
CA ARG A 333 -15.12 -3.10 -18.41
C ARG A 333 -16.59 -3.29 -18.01
N ASP A 334 -17.41 -3.76 -18.94
CA ASP A 334 -18.85 -3.90 -18.73
C ASP A 334 -19.17 -5.05 -17.74
N GLU A 335 -18.38 -6.13 -17.75
CA GLU A 335 -18.46 -7.20 -16.73
C GLU A 335 -18.27 -6.64 -15.31
N PHE A 336 -17.24 -5.80 -15.10
CA PHE A 336 -17.00 -5.18 -13.79
C PHE A 336 -18.07 -4.12 -13.45
N LEU A 337 -18.50 -3.31 -14.42
CA LEU A 337 -19.56 -2.32 -14.19
C LEU A 337 -20.90 -2.96 -13.85
N ARG A 338 -21.20 -4.14 -14.39
CA ARG A 338 -22.40 -4.92 -14.05
C ARG A 338 -22.42 -5.30 -12.57
N VAL A 339 -21.26 -5.65 -12.00
CA VAL A 339 -21.13 -5.93 -10.55
C VAL A 339 -21.48 -4.69 -9.71
N THR A 340 -21.17 -3.50 -10.20
CA THR A 340 -21.42 -2.24 -9.51
C THR A 340 -22.71 -1.52 -9.94
N ALA A 341 -23.58 -2.17 -10.72
CA ALA A 341 -24.78 -1.51 -11.27
C ALA A 341 -25.82 -1.11 -10.21
N ASN A 342 -25.87 -1.85 -9.09
CA ASN A 342 -26.76 -1.53 -7.98
C ASN A 342 -26.17 -0.38 -7.14
N ASN A 343 -26.53 0.85 -7.48
CA ASN A 343 -25.94 2.07 -6.92
C ASN A 343 -26.42 2.47 -5.50
N ASN A 344 -27.05 1.57 -4.72
CA ASN A 344 -27.51 1.81 -3.33
C ASN A 344 -28.09 3.24 -3.09
N GLY A 345 -28.97 3.70 -3.99
CA GLY A 345 -29.56 5.04 -3.91
C GLY A 345 -28.72 6.20 -4.49
N GLY A 346 -27.76 5.92 -5.37
CA GLY A 346 -26.99 6.93 -6.13
C GLY A 346 -25.89 7.65 -5.35
N ARG A 347 -25.48 7.10 -4.20
CA ARG A 347 -24.55 7.76 -3.25
C ARG A 347 -23.07 7.57 -3.58
N HIS A 348 -22.72 6.54 -4.33
CA HIS A 348 -21.36 6.24 -4.75
C HIS A 348 -21.36 5.63 -6.15
N TYR A 349 -20.23 5.74 -6.84
CA TYR A 349 -20.10 5.42 -8.26
C TYR A 349 -18.83 4.62 -8.52
N CYS A 350 -18.83 3.89 -9.63
CA CYS A 350 -17.67 3.18 -10.14
C CYS A 350 -17.13 3.91 -11.39
N TYR A 351 -15.86 4.28 -11.38
CA TYR A 351 -15.19 5.04 -12.46
C TYR A 351 -14.13 4.16 -13.12
N PRO A 352 -14.42 3.55 -14.28
CA PRO A 352 -13.49 2.63 -14.94
C PRO A 352 -12.43 3.38 -15.74
N HIS A 353 -11.17 2.95 -15.61
CA HIS A 353 -10.04 3.40 -16.40
C HIS A 353 -9.22 2.22 -16.92
N LEU A 354 -8.85 2.27 -18.20
CA LEU A 354 -7.94 1.33 -18.84
C LEU A 354 -6.51 1.73 -18.49
N THR A 355 -5.75 0.83 -17.86
CA THR A 355 -4.43 1.15 -17.30
C THR A 355 -3.33 0.18 -17.71
N CYS A 356 -2.12 0.70 -17.84
CA CYS A 356 -0.90 -0.08 -17.92
C CYS A 356 0.03 0.39 -16.80
N ALA A 357 0.05 -0.32 -15.67
CA ALA A 357 0.80 0.10 -14.49
C ALA A 357 2.32 0.20 -14.71
N VAL A 358 2.86 -0.44 -15.75
CA VAL A 358 4.28 -0.37 -16.11
C VAL A 358 4.58 0.75 -17.12
N ASP A 359 3.56 1.48 -17.58
CA ASP A 359 3.66 2.66 -18.44
C ASP A 359 3.42 3.92 -17.58
N THR A 360 4.51 4.65 -17.32
CA THR A 360 4.50 5.84 -16.47
C THR A 360 3.63 6.97 -17.03
N GLU A 361 3.57 7.11 -18.36
CA GLU A 361 2.77 8.18 -18.99
C GLU A 361 1.29 7.85 -18.98
N ASN A 362 0.93 6.58 -19.20
CA ASN A 362 -0.45 6.12 -19.02
C ASN A 362 -0.95 6.38 -17.59
N ILE A 363 -0.17 6.01 -16.57
CA ILE A 363 -0.56 6.25 -15.16
C ILE A 363 -0.62 7.73 -14.82
N ARG A 364 0.29 8.56 -15.33
CA ARG A 364 0.24 10.03 -15.17
C ARG A 364 -1.09 10.58 -15.66
N ARG A 365 -1.51 10.22 -16.87
CA ARG A 365 -2.78 10.70 -17.47
C ARG A 365 -3.99 10.22 -16.69
N VAL A 366 -4.07 8.92 -16.41
CA VAL A 366 -5.21 8.33 -15.68
C VAL A 366 -5.33 8.92 -14.27
N PHE A 367 -4.21 9.15 -13.57
CA PHE A 367 -4.25 9.75 -12.24
C PHE A 367 -4.73 11.22 -12.28
N ASN A 368 -4.31 11.98 -13.30
CA ASN A 368 -4.81 13.34 -13.51
C ASN A 368 -6.33 13.36 -13.76
N ASP A 369 -6.85 12.44 -14.58
CA ASP A 369 -8.30 12.31 -14.83
C ASP A 369 -9.06 11.95 -13.54
N CYS A 370 -8.47 11.08 -12.72
CA CYS A 370 -9.04 10.69 -11.43
C CYS A 370 -9.04 11.83 -10.41
N ARG A 371 -8.15 12.83 -10.55
CA ARG A 371 -7.98 13.89 -9.55
C ARG A 371 -9.27 14.69 -9.35
N ASP A 372 -9.92 15.09 -10.42
CA ASP A 372 -11.15 15.89 -10.36
C ASP A 372 -12.30 15.10 -9.72
N ILE A 373 -12.35 13.80 -9.99
CA ILE A 373 -13.28 12.85 -9.39
C ILE A 373 -13.03 12.75 -7.88
N ILE A 374 -11.77 12.55 -7.48
CA ILE A 374 -11.35 12.43 -6.07
C ILE A 374 -11.63 13.71 -5.29
N GLN A 375 -11.35 14.88 -5.88
CA GLN A 375 -11.64 16.17 -5.24
C GLN A 375 -13.14 16.36 -5.00
N ARG A 376 -13.98 16.04 -5.99
CA ARG A 376 -15.44 16.12 -5.83
C ARG A 376 -15.95 15.14 -4.76
N MET A 377 -15.39 13.93 -4.68
CA MET A 377 -15.72 12.96 -3.62
C MET A 377 -15.38 13.49 -2.24
N HIS A 378 -14.19 14.06 -2.08
CA HIS A 378 -13.73 14.63 -0.82
C HIS A 378 -14.62 15.79 -0.38
N LEU A 379 -14.95 16.71 -1.29
CA LEU A 379 -15.84 17.82 -0.97
C LEU A 379 -17.25 17.36 -0.54
N ARG A 380 -17.81 16.33 -1.20
CA ARG A 380 -19.10 15.72 -0.79
C ARG A 380 -19.04 15.08 0.59
N GLN A 381 -17.92 14.44 0.95
CA GLN A 381 -17.73 13.82 2.26
C GLN A 381 -17.80 14.84 3.41
N TYR A 382 -17.44 16.09 3.15
CA TYR A 382 -17.52 17.19 4.12
C TYR A 382 -18.75 18.08 3.94
N GLU A 383 -19.75 17.64 3.18
CA GLU A 383 -21.00 18.38 2.91
C GLU A 383 -20.76 19.79 2.31
N LEU A 384 -19.69 19.94 1.53
CA LEU A 384 -19.34 21.19 0.86
C LEU A 384 -19.90 21.28 -0.58
N LEU A 385 -20.60 20.25 -1.05
CA LEU A 385 -21.20 20.11 -2.39
C LEU A 385 -22.61 19.54 -2.34
#